data_AF-A0A494X5C7-F1
#
_entry.id   AF-A0A494X5C7-F1
#
_cell.length_a   1.000
_cell.length_b   1.000
_cell.length_c   1.000
_cell.angle_alpha   90.00
_cell.angle_beta   90.00
_cell.angle_gamma   90.00
#
_symmetry.space_group_name_H-M   'P 1'
#
loop_
_entity.id
_entity.type
_entity.pdbx_description
1 polymer ?
#
loop_
_entity_poly.entity_id
_entity_poly.type
_entity_poly.pdbx_seq_one_letter_code
_entity_poly.pdbx_strand_id
1 'polypeptide(L)'
;MRYVNLLGAHTDYANLRLFANAFFDALEITDGEERESANYVDGYYLKGSCGGMVFVVALSDEAAHEDLPYWIHISAEVGELGDLEAAVSQLMRDKALPAGFRLAHIANFGKRGEQRIDY
;
A
#
# COMPACT_ATOMS: atom_id res chain seq x y z
N MET A 1 -15.44 6.42 4.12
CA MET A 1 -14.14 5.93 3.58
C MET A 1 -13.93 4.47 3.98
N ARG A 2 -13.71 3.60 3.01
CA ARG A 2 -13.36 2.17 3.21
C ARG A 2 -11.89 1.98 2.85
N TYR A 3 -11.27 0.92 3.37
CA TYR A 3 -9.87 0.64 3.09
C TYR A 3 -9.56 -0.85 2.97
N VAL A 4 -8.50 -1.14 2.25
CA VAL A 4 -7.89 -2.44 2.04
C VAL A 4 -6.41 -2.33 2.38
N ASN A 5 -5.87 -3.35 3.06
CA ASN A 5 -4.45 -3.42 3.37
C ASN A 5 -3.81 -4.57 2.59
N LEU A 6 -2.66 -4.30 2.00
CA LEU A 6 -1.83 -5.28 1.34
C LEU A 6 -0.43 -5.25 1.95
N LEU A 7 0.25 -6.38 1.91
CA LEU A 7 1.68 -6.48 2.07
C LEU A 7 2.32 -6.73 0.71
N GLY A 8 3.48 -6.13 0.48
CA GLY A 8 4.14 -6.12 -0.81
C GLY A 8 5.64 -6.36 -0.71
N ALA A 9 6.18 -6.96 -1.77
CA ALA A 9 7.61 -7.02 -2.05
C ALA A 9 7.88 -6.95 -3.54
N HIS A 10 9.08 -6.51 -3.90
CA HIS A 10 9.60 -6.58 -5.25
C HIS A 10 11.07 -7.02 -5.20
N THR A 11 11.47 -7.94 -6.08
CA THR A 11 12.82 -8.52 -6.07
C THR A 11 13.91 -7.47 -6.31
N ASP A 12 13.62 -6.49 -7.19
CA ASP A 12 14.59 -5.47 -7.59
C ASP A 12 14.54 -4.18 -6.74
N TYR A 13 13.51 -4.00 -5.89
CA TYR A 13 13.29 -2.76 -5.16
C TYR A 13 13.32 -2.98 -3.64
N ALA A 14 14.53 -3.02 -3.09
CA ALA A 14 14.79 -3.28 -1.66
C ALA A 14 14.66 -2.03 -0.75
N ASN A 15 14.38 -0.86 -1.29
CA ASN A 15 14.12 0.36 -0.53
C ASN A 15 12.68 0.85 -0.72
N LEU A 16 12.06 1.37 0.35
CA LEU A 16 10.68 1.88 0.35
C LEU A 16 10.41 2.89 -0.77
N ARG A 17 11.30 3.86 -0.99
CA ARG A 17 11.12 4.87 -2.03
C ARG A 17 11.16 4.26 -3.43
N LEU A 18 12.10 3.34 -3.68
CA LEU A 18 12.19 2.65 -4.97
C LEU A 18 10.97 1.76 -5.21
N PHE A 19 10.54 1.03 -4.18
CA PHE A 19 9.36 0.18 -4.25
C PHE A 19 8.10 1.00 -4.52
N ALA A 20 7.88 2.08 -3.75
CA ALA A 20 6.70 2.93 -3.88
C ALA A 20 6.66 3.66 -5.22
N ASN A 21 7.79 4.19 -5.70
CA ASN A 21 7.85 4.84 -7.01
C ASN A 21 7.56 3.85 -8.14
N ALA A 22 8.17 2.66 -8.13
CA ALA A 22 7.88 1.65 -9.14
C ALA A 22 6.43 1.15 -9.06
N PHE A 23 5.87 1.08 -7.86
CA PHE A 23 4.47 0.70 -7.65
C PHE A 23 3.54 1.78 -8.20
N PHE A 24 3.83 3.06 -7.93
CA PHE A 24 3.09 4.19 -8.46
C PHE A 24 3.18 4.28 -9.98
N ASP A 25 4.37 4.10 -10.56
CA ASP A 25 4.55 4.05 -12.02
C ASP A 25 3.74 2.90 -12.64
N ALA A 26 3.74 1.71 -12.02
CA ALA A 26 2.95 0.57 -12.50
C ALA A 26 1.44 0.88 -12.48
N LEU A 27 0.98 1.65 -11.49
CA LEU A 27 -0.41 2.09 -11.34
C LEU A 27 -0.73 3.39 -12.09
N GLU A 28 0.23 3.99 -12.79
CA GLU A 28 0.08 5.28 -13.48
C GLU A 28 -0.29 6.44 -12.51
N ILE A 29 0.14 6.34 -11.25
CA ILE A 29 0.00 7.38 -10.23
C ILE A 29 1.09 8.45 -10.48
N THR A 30 0.67 9.70 -10.68
CA THR A 30 1.59 10.81 -11.04
C THR A 30 1.73 11.86 -9.95
N ASP A 31 0.86 11.82 -8.93
CA ASP A 31 0.84 12.72 -7.77
C ASP A 31 1.53 12.11 -6.55
N GLY A 32 2.39 11.10 -6.75
CA GLY A 32 3.15 10.46 -5.67
C GLY A 32 4.02 11.45 -4.89
N GLU A 33 3.76 11.61 -3.60
CA GLU A 33 4.52 12.46 -2.68
C GLU A 33 5.03 11.67 -1.47
N GLU A 34 6.19 12.05 -0.96
CA GLU A 34 6.72 11.54 0.30
C GLU A 34 6.27 12.44 1.45
N ARG A 35 5.84 11.84 2.55
CA ARG A 35 5.41 12.54 3.77
C ARG A 35 6.10 11.96 4.98
N GLU A 36 6.57 12.85 5.85
CA GLU A 36 7.15 12.50 7.14
C GLU A 36 6.05 12.32 8.18
N SER A 37 6.11 11.24 8.96
CA SER A 37 5.27 11.01 10.14
C SER A 37 5.95 10.03 11.08
N ALA A 38 6.04 10.42 12.36
CA ALA A 38 6.61 9.59 13.41
C ALA A 38 5.79 8.31 13.70
N ASN A 39 4.57 8.21 13.17
CA ASN A 39 3.68 7.08 13.34
C ASN A 39 4.02 5.88 12.41
N TYR A 40 5.00 6.05 11.52
CA TYR A 40 5.43 5.06 10.54
C TYR A 40 6.86 4.57 10.82
N VAL A 41 7.12 3.32 10.43
CA VAL A 41 8.47 2.74 10.49
C VAL A 41 9.39 3.56 9.59
N ASP A 42 10.54 3.98 10.14
CA ASP A 42 11.52 4.89 9.51
C ASP A 42 11.07 6.36 9.39
N GLY A 43 9.89 6.70 9.91
CA GLY A 43 9.44 8.09 10.07
C GLY A 43 8.85 8.74 8.81
N TYR A 44 8.58 7.98 7.75
CA TYR A 44 7.97 8.50 6.53
C TYR A 44 7.14 7.45 5.77
N TYR A 45 6.29 7.92 4.85
CA TYR A 45 5.50 7.11 3.94
C TYR A 45 5.38 7.83 2.59
N LEU A 46 5.00 7.10 1.54
CA LEU A 46 4.67 7.67 0.25
C LEU A 46 3.16 7.59 0.01
N LYS A 47 2.59 8.63 -0.57
CA LYS A 47 1.16 8.75 -0.84
C LYS A 47 0.92 9.17 -2.27
N GLY A 48 -0.08 8.56 -2.92
CA GLY A 48 -0.53 8.99 -4.24
C GLY A 48 -1.97 8.58 -4.50
N SER A 49 -2.56 9.04 -5.60
CA SER A 49 -3.95 8.76 -5.90
C SER A 49 -4.15 8.28 -7.34
N CYS A 50 -5.09 7.35 -7.53
CA CYS A 50 -5.49 6.89 -8.85
C CYS A 50 -6.95 6.45 -8.82
N GLY A 51 -7.74 6.94 -9.79
CA GLY A 51 -9.13 6.50 -9.97
C GLY A 51 -10.04 6.71 -8.75
N GLY A 52 -9.80 7.75 -7.95
CA GLY A 52 -10.54 8.00 -6.70
C GLY A 52 -10.12 7.14 -5.51
N MET A 53 -9.08 6.31 -5.67
CA MET A 53 -8.41 5.60 -4.59
C MET A 53 -7.17 6.37 -4.15
N VAL A 54 -6.90 6.35 -2.85
CA VAL A 54 -5.70 6.89 -2.23
C VAL A 54 -4.85 5.72 -1.76
N PHE A 55 -3.60 5.72 -2.20
CA PHE A 55 -2.58 4.71 -1.89
C PHE A 55 -1.58 5.33 -0.92
N VAL A 56 -1.28 4.62 0.15
CA VAL A 56 -0.20 4.94 1.10
C VAL A 56 0.71 3.72 1.17
N VAL A 57 2.00 3.92 0.95
CA VAL A 57 3.02 2.88 0.99
C VAL A 57 4.03 3.22 2.08
N ALA A 58 4.27 2.29 2.98
CA ALA A 58 5.22 2.45 4.07
C ALA A 58 5.92 1.12 4.39
N LEU A 59 6.92 1.17 5.27
CA LEU A 59 7.51 -0.05 5.81
C LEU A 59 6.51 -0.75 6.74
N SER A 60 6.42 -2.07 6.59
CA SER A 60 5.67 -2.95 7.48
C SER A 60 6.49 -3.19 8.75
N ASP A 61 5.84 -3.19 9.91
CA ASP A 61 6.40 -3.64 11.18
C ASP A 61 6.02 -5.10 11.51
N GLU A 62 5.33 -5.77 10.59
CA GLU A 62 4.74 -7.08 10.86
C GLU A 62 5.80 -8.17 10.74
N ALA A 63 6.41 -8.51 11.87
CA ALA A 63 7.48 -9.52 11.97
C ALA A 63 7.07 -10.93 11.48
N ALA A 64 5.77 -11.21 11.31
CA ALA A 64 5.29 -12.46 10.75
C ALA A 64 5.46 -12.55 9.21
N HIS A 65 5.72 -11.43 8.55
CA HIS A 65 5.76 -11.31 7.10
C HIS A 65 7.02 -10.55 6.63
N GLU A 66 8.19 -10.95 7.12
CA GLU A 66 9.49 -10.37 6.74
C GLU A 66 9.75 -10.44 5.21
N ASP A 67 9.19 -11.44 4.53
CA ASP A 67 9.27 -11.58 3.07
C ASP A 67 8.49 -10.51 2.28
N LEU A 68 7.60 -9.77 2.96
CA LEU A 68 6.76 -8.70 2.41
C LEU A 68 6.93 -7.41 3.24
N PRO A 69 8.07 -6.72 3.10
CA PRO A 69 8.47 -5.65 4.00
C PRO A 69 7.68 -4.34 3.80
N TYR A 70 6.83 -4.23 2.78
CA TYR A 70 6.09 -3.00 2.48
C TYR A 70 4.61 -3.17 2.77
N TRP A 71 4.07 -2.27 3.57
CA TRP A 71 2.64 -2.14 3.79
C TRP A 71 2.05 -1.14 2.80
N ILE A 72 0.97 -1.54 2.14
CA ILE A 72 0.21 -0.72 1.20
C ILE A 72 -1.20 -0.59 1.74
N HIS A 73 -1.57 0.63 2.09
CA HIS A 73 -2.91 1.00 2.51
C HIS A 73 -3.64 1.68 1.36
N ILE A 74 -4.78 1.13 0.97
CA ILE A 74 -5.58 1.63 -0.15
C ILE A 74 -6.94 2.02 0.39
N SER A 75 -7.35 3.26 0.15
CA SER A 75 -8.61 3.79 0.68
C SER A 75 -9.40 4.51 -0.40
N ALA A 76 -10.72 4.41 -0.34
CA ALA A 76 -11.59 5.06 -1.32
C ALA A 76 -12.97 5.40 -0.71
N GLU A 77 -13.66 6.33 -1.35
CA GLU A 77 -15.05 6.66 -1.06
C GLU A 77 -15.98 5.77 -1.88
N VAL A 78 -16.24 4.57 -1.38
CA VAL A 78 -17.16 3.58 -1.98
C VAL A 78 -18.28 3.20 -1.01
N GLY A 79 -19.39 2.71 -1.56
CA GLY A 79 -20.54 2.26 -0.77
C GLY A 79 -20.24 1.01 0.06
N GLU A 80 -19.72 -0.04 -0.57
CA GLU A 80 -19.42 -1.31 0.08
C GLU A 80 -17.91 -1.65 0.02
N LEU A 81 -17.43 -2.37 1.04
CA LEU A 81 -16.02 -2.81 1.08
C LEU A 81 -15.71 -3.80 -0.06
N GLY A 82 -16.66 -4.68 -0.40
CA GLY A 82 -16.48 -5.66 -1.47
C GLY A 82 -16.21 -5.02 -2.83
N ASP A 83 -16.79 -3.84 -3.10
CA ASP A 83 -16.53 -3.09 -4.34
C ASP A 83 -15.08 -2.60 -4.39
N LEU A 84 -14.55 -2.12 -3.26
CA LEU A 84 -13.15 -1.70 -3.15
C LEU A 84 -12.22 -2.91 -3.27
N GLU A 85 -12.52 -4.02 -2.60
CA GLU A 85 -11.71 -5.24 -2.69
C GLU A 85 -11.65 -5.78 -4.11
N ALA A 86 -12.79 -5.78 -4.83
CA ALA A 86 -12.86 -6.20 -6.23
C ALA A 86 -12.06 -5.26 -7.15
N ALA A 87 -12.22 -3.94 -6.98
CA ALA A 87 -11.51 -2.94 -7.78
C ALA A 87 -9.99 -3.00 -7.54
N VAL A 88 -9.56 -3.11 -6.29
CA VAL A 88 -8.15 -3.31 -5.91
C VAL A 88 -7.61 -4.61 -6.49
N SER A 89 -8.35 -5.72 -6.34
CA SER A 89 -7.93 -7.02 -6.87
C SER A 89 -7.74 -7.01 -8.37
N GLN A 90 -8.64 -6.35 -9.10
CA GLN A 90 -8.54 -6.18 -10.55
C GLN A 90 -7.34 -5.31 -10.92
N LEU A 91 -7.17 -4.16 -10.25
CA LEU A 91 -6.05 -3.25 -10.50
C LEU A 91 -4.69 -3.93 -10.25
N MET A 92 -4.56 -4.67 -9.14
CA MET A 92 -3.32 -5.40 -8.83
C MET A 92 -3.04 -6.48 -9.88
N ARG A 93 -4.07 -7.18 -10.36
CA ARG A 93 -3.93 -8.21 -11.39
C ARG A 93 -3.49 -7.64 -12.74
N ASP A 94 -4.02 -6.49 -13.11
CA ASP A 94 -3.79 -5.90 -14.43
C ASP A 94 -2.48 -5.12 -14.52
N LYS A 95 -2.04 -4.55 -13.39
CA LYS A 95 -0.92 -3.60 -13.36
C LYS A 95 0.25 -4.04 -12.49
N ALA A 96 -0.01 -4.39 -11.23
CA ALA A 96 1.06 -4.68 -10.27
C ALA A 96 1.69 -6.06 -10.46
N LEU A 97 0.90 -7.14 -10.63
CA LEU A 97 1.43 -8.48 -10.83
C LEU A 97 2.26 -8.61 -12.13
N PRO A 98 1.83 -8.06 -13.28
CA PRO A 98 2.64 -8.08 -14.50
C PRO A 98 3.95 -7.28 -14.38
N ALA A 99 3.97 -6.28 -13.51
CA ALA A 99 5.16 -5.48 -13.21
C ALA A 99 6.13 -6.17 -12.22
N GLY A 100 5.83 -7.39 -11.75
CA GLY A 100 6.72 -8.17 -10.89
C GLY A 100 6.49 -8.02 -9.39
N PHE A 101 5.45 -7.30 -8.97
CA PHE A 101 5.11 -7.15 -7.56
C PHE A 101 4.53 -8.43 -6.98
N ARG A 102 5.00 -8.81 -5.78
CA ARG A 102 4.39 -9.86 -4.96
C ARG A 102 3.53 -9.18 -3.92
N LEU A 103 2.24 -9.52 -3.88
CA LEU A 103 1.25 -8.87 -3.03
C LEU A 103 0.45 -9.92 -2.24
N ALA A 104 0.19 -9.65 -0.97
CA ALA A 104 -0.68 -10.45 -0.13
C ALA A 104 -1.74 -9.57 0.53
N HIS A 105 -3.01 -9.99 0.45
CA HIS A 105 -4.10 -9.30 1.15
C HIS A 105 -4.08 -9.65 2.64
N ILE A 106 -4.23 -8.64 3.49
CA ILE A 106 -4.21 -8.81 4.95
C ILE A 106 -5.47 -8.17 5.56
N ALA A 107 -6.38 -9.03 6.04
CA ALA A 107 -7.64 -8.59 6.64
C ALA A 107 -7.46 -8.01 8.06
N ASN A 108 -6.36 -8.33 8.76
CA ASN A 108 -6.11 -7.96 10.15
C ASN A 108 -4.69 -7.40 10.32
N PHE A 109 -4.45 -6.15 9.93
CA PHE A 109 -3.24 -5.46 10.37
C PHE A 109 -3.48 -4.94 11.80
N GLY A 110 -2.71 -5.46 12.76
CA GLY A 110 -2.73 -4.99 14.14
C GLY A 110 -3.37 -5.93 15.17
N LYS A 111 -2.53 -6.68 15.88
CA LYS A 111 -2.71 -6.91 17.32
C LYS A 111 -1.53 -6.33 18.10
N ARG A 112 -1.46 -5.00 18.18
CA ARG A 112 -1.23 -4.22 19.41
C ARG A 112 -1.10 -2.73 19.09
N GLY A 113 -2.12 -1.95 19.45
CA GLY A 113 -1.86 -0.68 20.14
C GLY A 113 -2.16 0.62 19.43
N GLU A 114 -1.76 0.86 18.18
CA GLU A 114 -1.67 2.27 17.71
C GLU A 114 -2.25 2.55 16.32
N GLN A 115 -2.94 3.69 16.27
CA GLN A 115 -3.52 4.34 15.10
C GLN A 115 -2.36 4.90 14.24
N ARG A 116 -2.11 4.31 13.08
CA ARG A 116 -1.06 4.81 12.15
C ARG A 116 -1.56 5.78 11.10
N ILE A 117 -2.88 5.88 10.96
CA ILE A 117 -3.51 6.71 9.94
C ILE A 117 -3.72 8.08 10.54
N ASP A 118 -2.89 9.05 10.15
CA ASP A 118 -3.20 10.47 10.30
C ASP A 118 -4.40 10.79 9.40
N TYR A 119 -5.56 11.06 10.00
CA TYR A 119 -6.79 11.49 9.32
C TYR A 119 -6.70 12.95 8.87
#